data_AF-T1DWZ3-F1
#
_entry.id   AF-T1DWZ3-F1
#
_cell.length_a   1.000
_cell.length_b   1.000
_cell.length_c   1.000
_cell.angle_alpha   90.00
_cell.angle_beta   90.00
_cell.angle_gamma   90.00
#
_symmetry.space_group_name_H-M   'P 1'
#
loop_
_entity.id
_entity.type
_entity.pdbx_description
1 polymer ?
#
loop_
_entity_poly.entity_id
_entity_poly.type
_entity_poly.pdbx_seq_one_letter_code
_entity_poly.pdbx_strand_id
1 'polypeptide(L)'
;MKKLLFILCLISQIGAESKDLPDANDFLDLFKENLEESHRIIIQRSLQKNYLRFRGYELVDYKIYKQMSPNERKNIKKPLIFFRGILQSKPTYSELGGVSVHAILAQDTKDKKAQKIYLNFDGRYLSDLLTIGESREFYALCAVPLVNRCLLIGIGEKW
;
A
#
# COMPACT_ATOMS: atom_id res chain seq x y z
N MET A 1 52.29 26.84 -45.68
CA MET A 1 51.34 25.78 -46.07
C MET A 1 50.90 25.03 -44.81
N LYS A 2 49.57 24.99 -44.59
CA LYS A 2 48.74 24.05 -43.78
C LYS A 2 49.42 23.33 -42.59
N LYS A 3 49.12 23.75 -41.35
CA LYS A 3 48.06 23.20 -40.46
C LYS A 3 48.23 21.70 -40.15
N LEU A 4 48.52 21.35 -38.89
CA LEU A 4 47.65 20.44 -38.11
C LEU A 4 48.02 20.49 -36.62
N LEU A 5 47.18 21.17 -35.84
CA LEU A 5 47.16 21.14 -34.38
C LEU A 5 46.21 20.01 -33.98
N PHE A 6 46.73 18.90 -33.45
CA PHE A 6 45.89 17.82 -32.92
C PHE A 6 45.47 18.20 -31.50
N ILE A 7 44.30 18.81 -31.37
CA ILE A 7 43.59 18.97 -30.10
C ILE A 7 42.90 17.63 -29.83
N LEU A 8 43.47 16.81 -28.94
CA LEU A 8 42.77 15.69 -28.35
C LEU A 8 41.70 16.24 -27.42
N CYS A 9 40.47 16.31 -27.93
CA CYS A 9 39.27 16.50 -27.14
C CYS A 9 39.00 15.18 -26.41
N LEU A 10 39.54 15.04 -25.20
CA LEU A 10 39.12 14.02 -24.25
C LEU A 10 37.70 14.38 -23.80
N ILE A 11 36.73 13.90 -24.57
CA ILE A 11 35.33 13.86 -24.17
C ILE A 11 35.25 12.90 -22.99
N SER A 12 35.29 13.46 -21.78
CA SER A 12 34.84 12.78 -20.59
C SER A 12 33.35 12.46 -20.78
N GLN A 13 33.06 11.25 -21.26
CA GLN A 13 31.75 10.61 -21.08
C GLN A 13 31.60 10.33 -19.58
N ILE A 14 31.22 11.36 -18.82
CA ILE A 14 30.51 11.15 -17.57
C ILE A 14 29.16 10.61 -18.00
N GLY A 15 29.04 9.28 -18.04
CA GLY A 15 27.74 8.64 -18.11
C GLY A 15 26.94 9.17 -16.93
N ALA A 16 25.93 9.98 -17.20
CA ALA A 16 24.91 10.24 -16.21
C ALA A 16 24.27 8.88 -15.93
N GLU A 17 24.60 8.26 -14.80
CA GLU A 17 23.74 7.23 -14.23
C GLU A 17 22.35 7.84 -14.14
N SER A 18 21.44 7.41 -15.00
CA SER A 18 20.03 7.67 -14.79
C SER A 18 19.67 6.92 -13.51
N LYS A 19 19.70 7.60 -12.38
CA LYS A 19 19.11 7.06 -11.16
C LYS A 19 17.65 6.82 -11.49
N ASP A 20 17.26 5.55 -11.54
CA ASP A 20 15.86 5.18 -11.70
C ASP A 20 15.03 5.94 -10.66
N LEU A 21 13.89 6.45 -11.10
CA LEU A 21 12.98 7.14 -10.20
C LEU A 21 12.47 6.12 -9.15
N PRO A 22 12.37 6.51 -7.86
CA PRO A 22 11.88 5.60 -6.83
C PRO A 22 10.49 5.05 -7.18
N ASP A 23 10.31 3.75 -6.97
CA ASP A 23 9.06 3.05 -7.22
C ASP A 23 8.28 2.75 -5.91
N ALA A 24 7.12 2.09 -6.04
CA ALA A 24 6.28 1.76 -4.90
C ALA A 24 6.99 0.91 -3.82
N ASN A 25 7.88 -0.01 -4.22
CA ASN A 25 8.64 -0.83 -3.28
C ASN A 25 9.69 0.02 -2.55
N ASP A 26 10.37 0.94 -3.25
CA ASP A 26 11.34 1.84 -2.61
C ASP A 26 10.69 2.67 -1.50
N PHE A 27 9.48 3.19 -1.73
CA PHE A 27 8.74 3.93 -0.72
C PHE A 27 8.23 3.05 0.42
N LEU A 28 7.74 1.84 0.13
CA LEU A 28 7.29 0.91 1.16
C LEU A 28 8.44 0.49 2.07
N ASP A 29 9.61 0.23 1.51
CA ASP A 29 10.82 -0.08 2.28
C ASP A 29 11.28 1.14 3.10
N LEU A 30 11.24 2.35 2.53
CA LEU A 30 11.57 3.60 3.22
C LEU A 30 10.64 3.88 4.41
N PHE A 31 9.33 3.62 4.28
CA PHE A 31 8.33 3.93 5.30
C PHE A 31 7.97 2.76 6.21
N LYS A 32 8.61 1.60 6.03
CA LYS A 32 8.23 0.33 6.69
C LYS A 32 8.09 0.46 8.20
N GLU A 33 9.12 0.97 8.89
CA GLU A 33 9.10 1.08 10.35
C GLU A 33 7.93 1.94 10.85
N ASN A 34 7.67 3.06 10.18
CA ASN A 34 6.56 3.96 10.53
C ASN A 34 5.19 3.31 10.26
N LEU A 35 5.05 2.55 9.17
CA LEU A 35 3.82 1.83 8.84
C LEU A 35 3.54 0.70 9.83
N GLU A 36 4.56 -0.06 10.21
CA GLU A 36 4.46 -1.12 11.22
C GLU A 36 4.09 -0.55 12.60
N GLU A 37 4.75 0.52 13.03
CA GLU A 37 4.45 1.18 14.30
C GLU A 37 3.03 1.78 14.29
N SER A 38 2.63 2.42 13.20
CA SER A 38 1.26 2.92 13.03
C SER A 38 0.23 1.81 13.14
N HIS A 39 0.49 0.66 12.48
CA HIS A 39 -0.40 -0.50 12.56
C HIS A 39 -0.50 -1.03 13.99
N ARG A 40 0.61 -1.13 14.72
CA ARG A 40 0.64 -1.56 16.13
C ARG A 40 -0.22 -0.66 17.02
N ILE A 41 -0.11 0.66 16.86
CA ILE A 41 -0.93 1.62 17.60
C ILE A 41 -2.41 1.46 17.23
N ILE A 42 -2.74 1.32 15.94
CA ILE A 42 -4.12 1.13 15.47
C ILE A 42 -4.73 -0.15 16.07
N ILE A 43 -3.98 -1.25 16.12
CA ILE A 43 -4.42 -2.50 16.77
C ILE A 43 -4.77 -2.22 18.24
N GLN A 44 -3.86 -1.62 19.00
CA GLN A 44 -4.06 -1.32 20.42
C GLN A 44 -5.32 -0.46 20.65
N ARG A 45 -5.46 0.61 19.86
CA ARG A 45 -6.60 1.54 19.93
C ARG A 45 -7.92 0.89 19.53
N SER A 46 -7.89 -0.01 18.55
CA SER A 46 -9.05 -0.77 18.10
C SER A 46 -9.55 -1.75 19.17
N LEU A 47 -8.64 -2.46 19.86
CA LEU A 47 -8.98 -3.35 20.98
C LEU A 47 -9.63 -2.59 22.15
N GLN A 48 -9.12 -1.39 22.42
CA GLN A 48 -9.62 -0.53 23.51
C GLN A 48 -10.91 0.24 23.14
N LYS A 49 -11.42 0.10 21.91
CA LYS A 49 -12.53 0.90 21.38
C LYS A 49 -12.30 2.42 21.50
N ASN A 50 -11.02 2.82 21.44
CA ASN A 50 -10.57 4.21 21.53
C ASN A 50 -9.83 4.58 20.24
N TYR A 51 -10.59 4.64 19.14
CA TYR A 51 -10.04 4.72 17.78
C TYR A 51 -9.25 6.00 17.52
N LEU A 52 -8.16 5.88 16.74
CA LEU A 52 -7.47 7.05 16.20
C LEU A 52 -8.36 7.76 15.18
N ARG A 53 -8.24 9.09 15.11
CA ARG A 53 -8.96 9.89 14.11
C ARG A 53 -8.03 10.34 12.99
N PHE A 54 -8.45 10.10 11.75
CA PHE A 54 -7.78 10.59 10.56
C PHE A 54 -8.80 11.29 9.66
N ARG A 55 -8.66 12.59 9.45
CA ARG A 55 -9.58 13.41 8.63
C ARG A 55 -11.07 13.19 8.96
N GLY A 56 -11.38 12.98 10.25
CA GLY A 56 -12.74 12.74 10.74
C GLY A 56 -13.24 11.29 10.62
N TYR A 57 -12.42 10.36 10.12
CA TYR A 57 -12.68 8.92 10.13
C TYR A 57 -12.06 8.27 11.37
N GLU A 58 -12.70 7.22 11.89
CA GLU A 58 -12.16 6.39 12.96
C GLU A 58 -11.40 5.21 12.36
N LEU A 59 -10.09 5.15 12.59
CA LEU A 59 -9.22 4.09 12.10
C LEU A 59 -9.42 2.81 12.92
N VAL A 60 -9.68 1.71 12.22
CA VAL A 60 -9.91 0.39 12.83
C VAL A 60 -9.08 -0.66 12.11
N ASP A 61 -8.38 -1.52 12.85
CA ASP A 61 -7.71 -2.69 12.28
C ASP A 61 -8.73 -3.65 11.63
N TYR A 62 -8.40 -4.17 10.44
CA TYR A 62 -9.26 -5.09 9.70
C TYR A 62 -9.63 -6.35 10.49
N LYS A 63 -8.66 -7.03 11.11
CA LYS A 63 -8.88 -8.32 11.78
C LYS A 63 -9.83 -8.12 12.96
N ILE A 64 -9.63 -7.06 13.72
CA ILE A 64 -10.49 -6.67 14.84
C ILE A 64 -11.89 -6.30 14.33
N TYR A 65 -12.00 -5.46 13.28
CA TYR A 65 -13.29 -5.07 12.71
C TYR A 65 -14.12 -6.27 12.24
N LYS A 66 -13.48 -7.28 11.63
CA LYS A 66 -14.15 -8.50 11.16
C LYS A 66 -14.70 -9.38 12.29
N GLN A 67 -14.11 -9.30 13.48
CA GLN A 67 -14.54 -10.04 14.67
C GLN A 67 -15.64 -9.34 15.46
N MET A 68 -15.86 -8.05 15.21
CA MET A 68 -16.89 -7.26 15.88
C MET A 68 -18.31 -7.68 15.49
N SER A 69 -19.21 -7.68 16.47
CA SER A 69 -20.64 -7.82 16.24
C SER A 69 -21.18 -6.67 15.36
N PRO A 70 -22.31 -6.86 14.68
CA PRO A 70 -22.96 -5.78 13.93
C PRO A 70 -23.26 -4.54 14.80
N ASN A 71 -23.60 -4.74 16.08
CA ASN A 71 -23.89 -3.65 17.00
C ASN A 71 -22.63 -2.84 17.35
N GLU A 72 -21.49 -3.52 17.57
CA GLU A 72 -20.22 -2.85 17.81
C GLU A 72 -19.78 -2.02 16.59
N ARG A 73 -19.92 -2.58 15.38
CA ARG A 73 -19.57 -1.86 14.14
C ARG A 73 -20.44 -0.62 13.91
N LYS A 74 -21.73 -0.67 14.26
CA LYS A 74 -22.64 0.49 14.16
C LYS A 74 -22.26 1.65 15.07
N ASN A 75 -21.53 1.38 16.16
CA ASN A 75 -21.11 2.41 17.11
C ASN A 75 -19.82 3.14 16.67
N ILE A 76 -19.15 2.65 15.63
CA ILE A 76 -17.94 3.29 15.09
C ILE A 76 -18.39 4.37 14.10
N LYS A 77 -17.96 5.61 14.35
CA LYS A 77 -18.32 6.75 13.50
C LYS A 77 -17.38 6.83 12.31
N LYS A 78 -17.94 6.71 11.10
CA LYS A 78 -17.18 6.78 9.84
C LYS A 78 -15.92 5.89 9.89
N PRO A 79 -16.06 4.57 10.06
CA PRO A 79 -14.92 3.67 10.14
C PRO A 79 -14.11 3.69 8.84
N LEU A 80 -12.79 3.73 8.99
CA LEU A 80 -11.83 3.56 7.92
C LEU A 80 -10.89 2.42 8.30
N ILE A 81 -10.89 1.36 7.49
CA ILE A 81 -10.27 0.10 7.86
C ILE A 81 -8.80 0.11 7.45
N PHE A 82 -7.92 -0.02 8.42
CA PHE A 82 -6.50 -0.23 8.19
C PHE A 82 -6.24 -1.71 7.89
N PHE A 83 -5.62 -1.96 6.74
CA PHE A 83 -5.30 -3.30 6.26
C PHE A 83 -3.79 -3.41 6.04
N ARG A 84 -3.18 -4.44 6.63
CA ARG A 84 -1.80 -4.86 6.36
C ARG A 84 -1.86 -6.28 5.80
N GLY A 85 -1.39 -6.48 4.59
CA GLY A 85 -1.51 -7.78 3.94
C GLY A 85 -0.45 -8.06 2.91
N ILE A 86 -0.49 -9.30 2.43
CA ILE A 86 0.36 -9.80 1.36
C ILE A 86 -0.48 -10.00 0.11
N LEU A 87 0.02 -9.50 -1.04
CA LEU A 87 -0.64 -9.70 -2.32
C LEU A 87 -0.58 -11.17 -2.74
N GLN A 88 -1.70 -11.74 -3.19
CA GLN A 88 -1.86 -13.16 -3.55
C GLN A 88 -2.34 -13.39 -4.98
N SER A 89 -2.43 -12.32 -5.77
CA SER A 89 -2.80 -12.41 -7.18
C SER A 89 -2.24 -11.22 -7.93
N LYS A 90 -1.92 -11.44 -9.21
CA LYS A 90 -1.77 -10.35 -10.17
C LYS A 90 -3.01 -9.42 -10.13
N PRO A 91 -2.83 -8.09 -10.15
CA PRO A 91 -3.94 -7.15 -10.20
C PRO A 91 -4.77 -7.27 -11.48
N THR A 92 -6.09 -7.20 -11.33
CA THR A 92 -7.05 -7.20 -12.45
C THR A 92 -7.67 -5.82 -12.58
N TYR A 93 -7.53 -5.21 -13.76
CA TYR A 93 -8.05 -3.88 -14.05
C TYR A 93 -9.37 -3.91 -14.81
N SER A 94 -10.23 -2.93 -14.54
CA SER A 94 -11.41 -2.60 -15.35
C SER A 94 -11.72 -1.11 -15.27
N GLU A 95 -12.19 -0.52 -16.37
CA GLU A 95 -12.54 0.91 -16.46
C GLU A 95 -13.58 1.32 -15.41
N LEU A 96 -14.60 0.49 -15.16
CA LEU A 96 -15.69 0.82 -14.24
C LEU A 96 -15.43 0.37 -12.79
N GLY A 97 -14.52 -0.59 -12.61
CA GLY A 97 -14.27 -1.24 -11.32
C GLY A 97 -12.91 -0.93 -10.72
N GLY A 98 -12.04 -0.18 -11.38
CA GLY A 98 -10.68 0.08 -10.90
C GLY A 98 -9.81 -1.18 -10.91
N VAL A 99 -8.97 -1.34 -9.89
CA VAL A 99 -8.01 -2.45 -9.75
C VAL A 99 -8.41 -3.37 -8.61
N SER A 100 -8.56 -4.65 -8.91
CA SER A 100 -8.96 -5.67 -7.95
C SER A 100 -7.84 -6.65 -7.68
N VAL A 101 -7.70 -7.04 -6.41
CA VAL A 101 -6.65 -7.96 -5.95
C VAL A 101 -7.19 -8.93 -4.91
N HIS A 102 -6.56 -10.11 -4.82
CA HIS A 102 -6.65 -10.98 -3.66
C HIS A 102 -5.46 -10.76 -2.75
N ALA A 103 -5.72 -10.69 -1.45
CA ALA A 103 -4.70 -10.57 -0.42
C ALA A 103 -4.99 -11.53 0.75
N ILE A 104 -3.97 -11.75 1.58
CA ILE A 104 -4.12 -12.35 2.91
C ILE A 104 -3.56 -11.35 3.94
N LEU A 105 -3.96 -11.49 5.20
CA LEU A 105 -3.38 -10.70 6.28
C LEU A 105 -1.90 -11.07 6.48
N ALA A 106 -1.03 -10.09 6.70
CA ALA A 106 0.41 -10.33 6.82
C ALA A 106 0.76 -11.28 7.97
N GLN A 107 0.03 -11.17 9.08
CA GLN A 107 0.14 -12.04 10.25
C GLN A 107 -0.30 -13.49 10.00
N ASP A 108 -1.06 -13.75 8.92
CA ASP A 108 -1.61 -15.06 8.62
C ASP A 108 -0.80 -15.79 7.50
N THR A 109 0.34 -15.24 7.06
CA THR A 109 1.18 -15.78 5.96
C THR A 109 1.64 -17.23 6.13
N LYS A 110 1.80 -17.70 7.37
CA LYS A 110 2.20 -19.09 7.67
C LYS A 110 1.00 -20.02 7.92
N ASP A 111 -0.22 -19.49 7.89
CA ASP A 111 -1.44 -20.27 8.11
C ASP A 111 -1.94 -20.87 6.79
N LYS A 112 -1.98 -22.20 6.71
CA LYS A 112 -2.54 -22.93 5.56
C LYS A 112 -4.03 -22.65 5.33
N LYS A 113 -4.72 -22.06 6.33
CA LYS A 113 -6.13 -21.66 6.27
C LYS A 113 -6.31 -20.14 6.17
N ALA A 114 -5.25 -19.40 5.81
CA ALA A 114 -5.33 -17.95 5.61
C ALA A 114 -6.49 -17.58 4.67
N GLN A 115 -7.38 -16.71 5.15
CA GLN A 115 -8.55 -16.30 4.38
C GLN A 115 -8.11 -15.38 3.23
N LYS A 116 -8.49 -15.73 1.99
CA LYS A 116 -8.37 -14.81 0.85
C LYS A 116 -9.36 -13.66 1.01
N ILE A 117 -8.86 -12.45 0.92
CA ILE A 117 -9.59 -11.20 1.07
C ILE A 117 -9.55 -10.48 -0.27
N TYR A 118 -10.72 -10.09 -0.76
CA TYR A 118 -10.84 -9.31 -1.98
C TYR A 118 -10.78 -7.82 -1.63
N LEU A 119 -9.89 -7.10 -2.29
CA LEU A 119 -9.75 -5.65 -2.16
C LEU A 119 -9.88 -5.00 -3.53
N ASN A 120 -10.40 -3.78 -3.54
CA ASN A 120 -10.58 -3.01 -4.75
C ASN A 120 -10.07 -1.58 -4.53
N PHE A 121 -9.30 -1.11 -5.50
CA PHE A 121 -8.57 0.15 -5.51
C PHE A 121 -8.97 0.96 -6.74
N ASP A 122 -8.72 2.27 -6.69
CA ASP A 122 -8.83 3.13 -7.87
C ASP A 122 -7.90 2.68 -9.01
N GLY A 123 -8.27 2.96 -10.26
CA GLY A 123 -7.50 2.65 -11.46
C GLY A 123 -6.04 3.13 -11.41
N ARG A 124 -5.80 4.27 -10.76
CA ARG A 124 -4.46 4.88 -10.63
C ARG A 124 -3.41 3.97 -9.97
N TYR A 125 -3.83 3.04 -9.12
CA TYR A 125 -2.91 2.18 -8.38
C TYR A 125 -2.44 0.95 -9.16
N LEU A 126 -2.84 0.81 -10.44
CA LEU A 126 -2.51 -0.37 -11.23
C LEU A 126 -1.00 -0.59 -11.33
N SER A 127 -0.24 0.45 -11.68
CA SER A 127 1.21 0.36 -11.80
C SER A 127 1.87 0.01 -10.47
N ASP A 128 1.46 0.66 -9.38
CA ASP A 128 2.04 0.40 -8.06
C ASP A 128 1.75 -1.01 -7.57
N LEU A 129 0.53 -1.51 -7.76
CA LEU A 129 0.16 -2.88 -7.40
C LEU A 129 0.89 -3.93 -8.26
N LEU A 130 1.17 -3.62 -9.54
CA LEU A 130 2.00 -4.47 -10.39
C LEU A 130 3.46 -4.46 -9.94
N THR A 131 3.99 -3.30 -9.54
CA THR A 131 5.35 -3.12 -9.02
C THR A 131 5.54 -3.83 -7.69
N ILE A 132 4.59 -3.70 -6.76
CA ILE A 132 4.59 -4.43 -5.48
C ILE A 132 4.68 -5.92 -5.75
N GLY A 133 3.86 -6.43 -6.67
CA GLY A 133 3.93 -7.82 -7.10
C GLY A 133 3.46 -8.80 -6.03
N GLU A 134 3.32 -10.07 -6.44
CA GLU A 134 2.83 -11.12 -5.55
C GLU A 134 3.81 -11.38 -4.40
N SER A 135 3.28 -11.81 -3.25
CA SER A 135 4.05 -12.14 -2.04
C SER A 135 4.75 -10.98 -1.33
N ARG A 136 4.63 -9.73 -1.82
CA ARG A 136 5.05 -8.54 -1.08
C ARG A 136 3.96 -8.02 -0.16
N GLU A 137 4.42 -7.40 0.91
CA GLU A 137 3.55 -6.75 1.89
C GLU A 137 3.14 -5.37 1.39
N PHE A 138 1.90 -4.99 1.67
CA PHE A 138 1.37 -3.66 1.41
C PHE A 138 0.40 -3.24 2.52
N TYR A 139 0.09 -1.95 2.51
CA TYR A 139 -0.81 -1.32 3.47
C TYR A 139 -1.91 -0.57 2.75
N ALA A 140 -3.12 -0.62 3.28
CA ALA A 140 -4.26 0.08 2.69
C ALA A 140 -5.23 0.66 3.74
N LEU A 141 -5.93 1.72 3.34
CA LEU A 141 -7.07 2.28 4.05
C LEU A 141 -8.34 2.04 3.24
N CYS A 142 -9.28 1.26 3.77
CA CYS A 142 -10.46 0.83 3.02
C CYS A 142 -11.76 1.31 3.66
N ALA A 143 -12.65 1.86 2.84
CA ALA A 143 -13.99 2.22 3.28
C ALA A 143 -14.90 0.97 3.40
N VAL A 144 -15.79 0.99 4.39
CA VAL A 144 -16.82 -0.06 4.61
C VAL A 144 -18.16 0.37 3.96
N PRO A 145 -19.15 -0.53 3.74
CA PRO A 145 -19.30 -1.90 4.25
C PRO A 145 -18.49 -2.99 3.52
N LEU A 146 -18.08 -2.74 2.28
CA LEU A 146 -17.60 -3.81 1.39
C LEU A 146 -16.07 -3.87 1.23
N VAL A 147 -15.29 -3.00 1.88
CA VAL A 147 -13.81 -2.95 1.71
C VAL A 147 -13.45 -2.93 0.21
N ASN A 148 -14.28 -2.23 -0.57
CA ASN A 148 -14.26 -2.22 -2.03
C ASN A 148 -13.78 -0.87 -2.58
N ARG A 149 -13.29 0.00 -1.71
CA ARG A 149 -12.65 1.27 -2.05
C ARG A 149 -11.50 1.46 -1.09
N CYS A 150 -10.34 1.00 -1.52
CA CYS A 150 -9.10 1.05 -0.77
C CYS A 150 -8.17 2.12 -1.37
N LEU A 151 -7.50 2.82 -0.47
CA LEU A 151 -6.36 3.67 -0.78
C LEU A 151 -5.10 2.89 -0.44
N LEU A 152 -4.20 2.73 -1.39
CA LEU A 152 -2.89 2.16 -1.15
C LEU A 152 -2.04 3.23 -0.46
N ILE A 153 -1.38 2.89 0.65
CA ILE A 153 -0.60 3.84 1.44
C ILE A 153 0.86 3.40 1.55
N GLY A 154 1.76 4.36 1.79
CA GLY A 154 3.19 4.09 1.89
C GLY A 154 3.93 4.00 0.56
N ILE A 155 3.28 4.36 -0.56
CA ILE A 155 3.82 4.24 -1.93
C ILE A 155 4.34 5.58 -2.50
N GLY A 156 4.58 6.59 -1.66
CA GLY A 156 5.13 7.88 -2.11
C GLY A 156 4.13 8.86 -2.76
N GLU A 157 2.83 8.57 -2.71
CA GLU A 157 1.80 9.47 -3.25
C GLU A 157 1.71 10.79 -2.46
N LYS A 158 1.56 11.88 -3.20
CA LYS A 158 1.29 13.23 -2.68
C LYS A 158 -0.23 13.44 -2.67
N TRP A 159 -0.81 13.66 -1.49
CA TRP A 159 -2.25 13.82 -1.24
C TRP A 159 -2.64 15.24 -0.86
#